data_AF-A0A836WG21-F1
#
_entry.id   AF-A0A836WG21-F1
#
_cell.length_a   1.000
_cell.length_b   1.000
_cell.length_c   1.000
_cell.angle_alpha   90.00
_cell.angle_beta   90.00
_cell.angle_gamma   90.00
#
_symmetry.space_group_name_H-M   'P 1'
#
loop_
_entity.id
_entity.type
_entity.pdbx_description
1 polymer ?
#
loop_
_entity_poly.entity_id
_entity_poly.type
_entity_poly.pdbx_seq_one_letter_code
_entity_poly.pdbx_strand_id
1 'polypeptide(L)'
;PLITGLSALILQAHPDWSPIQVREALRRSAHRALSPSCDVGWGVPYGPSALEAEGTLYGRVVDDRGRPVQGAVLRLKVGEGTMETSTSPQGWFLLRGIPRGRYELDVWCPFYAPYATYISLPEWDEILLGLGRRCSPPPRLVCSPNPVGQDGTVFSFPLYGSKRATLKLFSPSGELVWSREGEFRGEDAMVRWEGRNMEGRPVASGVYLCVVEVGDRRMVAKLGVVR
;
A
#
# COMPACT_ATOMS: atom_id res chain seq x y z
N PRO A 1 19.79 34.07 9.63
CA PRO A 1 21.27 33.99 9.75
C PRO A 1 21.80 32.56 9.96
N LEU A 2 21.16 31.73 10.81
CA LEU A 2 21.67 30.38 11.14
C LEU A 2 21.78 29.45 9.92
N ILE A 3 20.76 29.40 9.06
CA ILE A 3 20.81 28.58 7.84
C ILE A 3 21.91 29.05 6.89
N THR A 4 22.09 30.36 6.71
CA THR A 4 23.17 30.92 5.89
C THR A 4 24.55 30.51 6.40
N GLY A 5 24.77 30.57 7.72
CA GLY A 5 26.02 30.13 8.33
C GLY A 5 26.25 28.63 8.13
N LEU A 6 25.23 27.80 8.33
CA LEU A 6 25.32 26.37 8.07
C LEU A 6 25.60 26.07 6.59
N SER A 7 24.94 26.76 5.66
CA SER A 7 25.21 26.62 4.22
C SER A 7 26.65 26.98 3.87
N ALA A 8 27.21 28.03 4.49
CA ALA A 8 28.61 28.40 4.29
C ALA A 8 29.56 27.31 4.80
N LEU A 9 29.28 26.70 5.96
CA LEU A 9 30.06 25.57 6.48
C LEU A 9 29.96 24.33 5.59
N ILE A 10 28.76 24.05 5.05
CA ILE A 10 28.58 22.95 4.09
C ILE A 10 29.41 23.18 2.83
N LEU A 11 29.36 24.39 2.25
CA LEU A 11 30.16 24.73 1.07
C LEU A 11 31.66 24.75 1.33
N GLN A 12 32.08 25.10 2.55
CA GLN A 12 33.49 25.01 2.95
C GLN A 12 33.96 23.55 2.98
N ALA A 13 33.13 22.63 3.48
CA ALA A 13 33.45 21.20 3.54
C ALA A 13 33.29 20.51 2.18
N HIS A 14 32.36 20.98 1.35
CA HIS A 14 32.03 20.43 0.03
C HIS A 14 32.00 21.53 -1.03
N PRO A 15 33.17 22.01 -1.51
CA PRO A 15 33.26 23.15 -2.42
C PRO A 15 32.58 22.91 -3.78
N ASP A 16 32.48 21.64 -4.19
CA ASP A 16 31.92 21.24 -5.48
C ASP A 16 30.39 21.12 -5.46
N TRP A 17 29.75 21.26 -4.29
CA TRP A 17 28.29 21.17 -4.20
C TRP A 17 27.62 22.44 -4.73
N SER A 18 26.71 22.23 -5.67
CA SER A 18 25.81 23.27 -6.16
C SER A 18 24.83 23.74 -5.07
N PRO A 19 24.25 24.95 -5.22
CA PRO A 19 23.23 25.45 -4.29
C PRO A 19 22.04 24.51 -4.09
N ILE A 20 21.65 23.75 -5.14
CA ILE A 20 20.55 22.78 -5.03
C ILE A 20 20.96 21.58 -4.15
N GLN A 21 22.19 21.10 -4.26
CA GLN A 21 22.70 20.00 -3.42
C GLN A 21 22.79 20.44 -1.96
N VAL A 22 23.25 21.66 -1.68
CA VAL A 22 23.23 22.23 -0.32
C VAL A 22 21.80 22.30 0.22
N ARG A 23 20.83 22.76 -0.59
CA ARG A 23 19.41 22.77 -0.20
C ARG A 23 18.90 21.37 0.13
N GLU A 24 19.21 20.37 -0.69
CA GLU A 24 18.78 18.99 -0.47
C GLU A 24 19.47 18.35 0.74
N ALA A 25 20.73 18.68 1.01
CA ALA A 25 21.44 18.28 2.23
C ALA A 25 20.75 18.81 3.49
N LEU A 26 20.32 20.07 3.46
CA LEU A 26 19.54 20.68 4.56
C LEU A 26 18.17 20.01 4.72
N ARG A 27 17.46 19.73 3.62
CA ARG A 27 16.14 19.06 3.68
C ARG A 27 16.24 17.65 4.27
N ARG A 28 17.15 16.81 3.77
CA ARG A 28 17.29 15.40 4.19
C ARG A 28 17.88 15.23 5.60
N SER A 29 18.60 16.23 6.11
CA SER A 29 19.17 16.22 7.45
C SER A 29 18.23 16.73 8.55
N ALA A 30 17.12 17.36 8.18
CA ALA A 30 16.23 17.99 9.15
C ALA A 30 15.38 17.01 9.96
N HIS A 31 14.98 17.44 11.16
CA HIS A 31 14.25 16.59 12.10
C HIS A 31 12.85 16.20 11.61
N ARG A 32 12.27 16.93 10.65
CA ARG A 32 10.99 16.57 9.99
C ARG A 32 11.20 16.09 8.56
N ALA A 33 12.37 15.56 8.23
CA ALA A 33 12.65 15.07 6.88
C ALA A 33 11.64 14.03 6.38
N LEU A 34 11.07 13.23 7.29
CA LEU A 34 10.05 12.24 6.97
C LEU A 34 8.61 12.75 7.09
N SER A 35 8.42 14.00 7.53
CA SER A 35 7.09 14.57 7.79
C SER A 35 7.04 16.10 7.60
N PRO A 36 7.37 16.62 6.40
CA PRO A 36 7.38 18.06 6.15
C PRO A 36 5.96 18.67 6.25
N SER A 37 5.87 19.96 6.61
CA SER A 37 4.60 20.70 6.66
C SER A 37 4.66 22.01 5.89
N CYS A 38 3.50 22.60 5.59
CA CYS A 38 3.43 23.89 4.91
C CYS A 38 3.92 25.06 5.78
N ASP A 39 3.87 24.92 7.11
CA ASP A 39 4.23 26.02 8.03
C ASP A 39 5.74 26.18 8.20
N VAL A 40 6.47 25.05 8.29
CA VAL A 40 7.92 25.04 8.62
C VAL A 40 8.75 24.17 7.68
N GLY A 41 8.16 23.66 6.60
CA GLY A 41 8.84 22.78 5.65
C GLY A 41 9.39 21.52 6.34
N TRP A 42 10.68 21.28 6.13
CA TRP A 42 11.43 20.14 6.69
C TRP A 42 11.87 20.35 8.15
N GLY A 43 11.61 21.54 8.72
CA GLY A 43 12.04 21.91 10.05
C GLY A 43 13.52 22.33 10.10
N VAL A 44 14.15 22.06 11.24
CA VAL A 44 15.52 22.47 11.57
C VAL A 44 16.51 21.37 11.11
N PRO A 45 17.48 21.69 10.24
CA PRO A 45 18.51 20.78 9.76
C PRO A 45 19.52 20.43 10.86
N TYR A 46 20.01 19.20 10.84
CA TYR A 46 21.12 18.78 11.70
C TYR A 46 22.45 18.82 10.92
N GLY A 47 23.33 19.75 11.29
CA GLY A 47 24.54 20.08 10.55
C GLY A 47 25.43 18.87 10.21
N PRO A 48 25.81 18.02 11.18
CA PRO A 48 26.63 16.84 10.90
C PRO A 48 26.02 15.92 9.84
N SER A 49 24.71 15.66 9.90
CA SER A 49 24.04 14.84 8.88
C SER A 49 23.88 15.54 7.53
N ALA A 50 23.90 16.88 7.49
CA ALA A 50 23.91 17.61 6.22
C ALA A 50 25.25 17.44 5.49
N LEU A 51 26.37 17.37 6.24
CA LEU A 51 27.69 17.14 5.67
C LEU A 51 27.83 15.74 5.06
N GLU A 52 27.06 14.76 5.53
CA GLU A 52 27.07 13.38 5.04
C GLU A 52 25.94 13.07 4.03
N ALA A 53 25.32 14.12 3.46
CA ALA A 53 24.12 14.00 2.63
C ALA A 53 24.31 13.14 1.36
N GLU A 54 25.53 13.01 0.84
CA GLU A 54 25.86 12.14 -0.30
C GLU A 54 25.58 10.65 -0.04
N GLY A 55 25.76 10.21 1.20
CA GLY A 55 25.48 8.83 1.62
C GLY A 55 24.05 8.63 2.13
N THR A 56 23.13 9.53 1.74
CA THR A 56 21.74 9.49 2.17
C THR A 56 20.82 9.16 1.01
N LEU A 57 20.12 8.03 1.10
CA LEU A 57 19.03 7.70 0.21
C LEU A 57 17.74 8.29 0.78
N TYR A 58 17.16 9.25 0.06
CA TYR A 58 15.99 10.01 0.51
C TYR A 58 14.96 10.09 -0.62
N GLY A 59 13.70 9.82 -0.29
CA GLY A 59 12.65 9.80 -1.30
C GLY A 59 11.29 9.46 -0.73
N ARG A 60 10.35 9.21 -1.65
CA ARG A 60 8.95 8.96 -1.34
C ARG A 60 8.44 7.74 -2.10
N VAL A 61 7.63 6.92 -1.43
CA VAL A 61 6.90 5.81 -2.03
C VAL A 61 5.43 6.20 -2.20
N VAL A 62 4.92 6.02 -3.42
CA VAL A 62 3.53 6.30 -3.80
C VAL A 62 2.89 5.11 -4.50
N ASP A 63 1.56 5.04 -4.50
CA ASP A 63 0.81 4.07 -5.28
C ASP A 63 0.59 4.52 -6.71
N ASP A 64 -0.05 3.65 -7.51
CA ASP A 64 -0.49 3.88 -8.88
C ASP A 64 -1.42 5.10 -9.06
N ARG A 65 -2.04 5.59 -7.98
CA ARG A 65 -2.89 6.79 -7.96
C ARG A 65 -2.15 8.03 -7.38
N GLY A 66 -0.84 7.94 -7.18
CA GLY A 66 -0.01 9.00 -6.60
C GLY A 66 -0.21 9.21 -5.09
N ARG A 67 -0.92 8.32 -4.39
CA ARG A 67 -1.12 8.42 -2.94
C ARG A 67 0.09 7.87 -2.20
N PRO A 68 0.51 8.47 -1.08
CA PRO A 68 1.63 7.96 -0.30
C PRO A 68 1.36 6.56 0.24
N VAL A 69 2.38 5.70 0.21
CA VAL A 69 2.33 4.37 0.82
C VAL A 69 3.06 4.41 2.16
N GLN A 70 2.31 4.22 3.25
CA GLN A 70 2.85 4.16 4.61
C GLN A 70 3.28 2.73 4.98
N GLY A 71 4.38 2.60 5.73
CA GLY A 71 4.85 1.33 6.26
C GLY A 71 5.44 0.38 5.21
N ALA A 72 5.73 0.86 4.00
CA ALA A 72 6.51 0.10 3.02
C ALA A 72 7.92 -0.07 3.56
N VAL A 73 8.43 -1.29 3.55
CA VAL A 73 9.77 -1.68 3.99
C VAL A 73 10.70 -1.63 2.78
N LEU A 74 11.77 -0.86 2.91
CA LEU A 74 12.81 -0.71 1.91
C LEU A 74 14.07 -1.42 2.42
N ARG A 75 14.58 -2.36 1.63
CA ARG A 75 15.81 -3.11 1.91
C ARG A 75 16.84 -2.79 0.85
N LEU A 76 17.99 -2.29 1.28
CA LEU A 76 19.12 -1.99 0.42
C LEU A 76 20.24 -2.99 0.70
N LYS A 77 20.68 -3.73 -0.32
CA LYS A 77 21.83 -4.64 -0.18
C LYS A 77 23.12 -3.85 -0.33
N VAL A 78 23.96 -3.84 0.70
CA VAL A 78 25.23 -3.08 0.74
C VAL A 78 26.35 -4.03 1.17
N GLY A 79 27.19 -4.45 0.20
CA GLY A 79 28.21 -5.48 0.44
C GLY A 79 27.59 -6.82 0.85
N GLU A 80 28.07 -7.39 1.95
CA GLU A 80 27.48 -8.60 2.56
C GLU A 80 26.31 -8.30 3.52
N GLY A 81 26.04 -7.01 3.79
CA GLY A 81 24.99 -6.57 4.69
C GLY A 81 23.73 -6.09 3.98
N THR A 82 22.67 -5.92 4.76
CA THR A 82 21.42 -5.28 4.32
C THR A 82 21.04 -4.16 5.26
N MET A 83 20.73 -3.00 4.71
CA MET A 83 20.14 -1.89 5.46
C MET A 83 18.63 -1.86 5.21
N GLU A 84 17.85 -1.55 6.25
CA GLU A 84 16.38 -1.53 6.17
C GLU A 84 15.82 -0.22 6.74
N THR A 85 14.76 0.31 6.12
CA THR A 85 13.93 1.38 6.68
C THR A 85 12.47 1.18 6.29
N SER A 86 11.55 1.89 6.95
CA SER A 86 10.14 1.94 6.59
C SER A 86 9.69 3.35 6.17
N THR A 87 8.63 3.45 5.36
CA THR A 87 8.04 4.74 4.98
C THR A 87 7.14 5.34 6.07
N SER A 88 7.13 6.67 6.14
CA SER A 88 6.28 7.47 7.02
C SER A 88 4.81 7.48 6.55
N PRO A 89 3.86 8.04 7.33
CA PRO A 89 2.47 8.25 6.90
C PRO A 89 2.31 9.06 5.61
N GLN A 90 3.31 9.89 5.30
CA GLN A 90 3.33 10.71 4.09
C GLN A 90 4.13 10.05 2.96
N GLY A 91 4.57 8.81 3.14
CA GLY A 91 5.29 8.00 2.15
C GLY A 91 6.80 8.24 2.10
N TRP A 92 7.34 9.14 2.93
CA TRP A 92 8.77 9.46 2.94
C TRP A 92 9.59 8.34 3.57
N PHE A 93 10.79 8.10 3.04
CA PHE A 93 11.78 7.21 3.64
C PHE A 93 13.17 7.85 3.61
N LEU A 94 14.05 7.36 4.48
CA LEU A 94 15.42 7.85 4.61
C LEU A 94 16.34 6.75 5.14
N LEU A 95 17.44 6.51 4.44
CA LEU A 95 18.57 5.70 4.88
C LEU A 95 19.84 6.55 4.82
N ARG A 96 20.71 6.47 5.84
CA ARG A 96 21.96 7.25 5.94
C ARG A 96 23.16 6.32 6.01
N GLY A 97 24.35 6.86 5.75
CA GLY A 97 25.61 6.14 5.90
C GLY A 97 25.87 5.11 4.81
N ILE A 98 25.28 5.29 3.62
CA ILE A 98 25.47 4.38 2.49
C ILE A 98 26.69 4.86 1.69
N PRO A 99 27.70 4.00 1.45
CA PRO A 99 28.83 4.38 0.61
C PRO A 99 28.40 4.69 -0.83
N ARG A 100 29.23 5.45 -1.57
CA ARG A 100 29.01 5.66 -3.00
C ARG A 100 29.03 4.33 -3.76
N GLY A 101 28.12 4.15 -4.69
CA GLY A 101 28.00 2.89 -5.44
C GLY A 101 26.62 2.67 -6.01
N ARG A 102 26.46 1.55 -6.72
CA ARG A 102 25.19 1.09 -7.27
C ARG A 102 24.66 -0.06 -6.42
N TYR A 103 23.40 0.03 -6.01
CA TYR A 103 22.79 -0.89 -5.08
C TYR A 103 21.44 -1.37 -5.59
N GLU A 104 21.10 -2.60 -5.23
CA GLU A 104 19.76 -3.16 -5.41
C GLU A 104 18.89 -2.75 -4.21
N LEU A 105 17.75 -2.14 -4.51
CA LEU A 105 16.75 -1.69 -3.57
C LEU A 105 15.48 -2.52 -3.76
N ASP A 106 15.16 -3.31 -2.75
CA ASP A 106 13.93 -4.09 -2.65
C ASP A 106 12.90 -3.33 -1.82
N VAL A 107 11.74 -3.06 -2.38
CA VAL A 107 10.61 -2.42 -1.71
C VAL A 107 9.47 -3.41 -1.56
N TRP A 108 9.05 -3.61 -0.31
CA TRP A 108 7.98 -4.52 0.03
C TRP A 108 6.94 -3.82 0.90
N CYS A 109 5.66 -4.02 0.58
CA CYS A 109 4.56 -3.61 1.41
C CYS A 109 3.42 -4.62 1.25
N PRO A 110 2.70 -4.99 2.32
CA PRO A 110 1.47 -5.76 2.19
C PRO A 110 0.52 -5.09 1.20
N PHE A 111 -0.16 -5.89 0.36
CA PHE A 111 -1.11 -5.43 -0.66
C PHE A 111 -0.51 -4.67 -1.86
N TYR A 112 0.82 -4.60 -1.97
CA TYR A 112 1.54 -4.05 -3.13
C TYR A 112 2.43 -5.10 -3.80
N ALA A 113 2.62 -4.97 -5.11
CA ALA A 113 3.54 -5.83 -5.85
C ALA A 113 4.96 -5.56 -5.33
N PRO A 114 5.77 -6.60 -5.14
CA PRO A 114 7.15 -6.39 -4.72
C PRO A 114 7.86 -5.65 -5.85
N TYR A 115 8.63 -4.64 -5.51
CA TYR A 115 9.30 -3.78 -6.47
C TYR A 115 10.79 -3.77 -6.18
N ALA A 116 11.60 -4.17 -7.16
CA ALA A 116 13.05 -4.14 -7.07
C ALA A 116 13.59 -3.18 -8.12
N THR A 117 14.54 -2.34 -7.74
CA THR A 117 15.21 -1.41 -8.66
C THR A 117 16.66 -1.23 -8.28
N TYR A 118 17.45 -0.63 -9.17
CA TYR A 118 18.83 -0.25 -8.89
C TYR A 118 18.92 1.25 -8.68
N ILE A 119 19.56 1.66 -7.58
CA ILE A 119 19.87 3.06 -7.29
C ILE A 119 21.39 3.28 -7.34
N SER A 120 21.83 4.45 -7.80
CA SER A 120 23.23 4.86 -7.72
C SER A 120 23.37 6.02 -6.74
N LEU A 121 24.34 5.95 -5.84
CA LEU A 121 24.65 7.03 -4.89
C LEU A 121 25.99 7.68 -5.22
N PRO A 122 26.13 9.02 -5.06
CA PRO A 122 25.14 9.92 -4.47
C PRO A 122 23.97 10.23 -5.41
N GLU A 123 22.76 10.21 -4.87
CA GLU A 123 21.54 10.65 -5.56
C GLU A 123 21.03 11.93 -4.88
N TRP A 124 20.85 12.96 -5.70
CA TRP A 124 20.47 14.29 -5.23
C TRP A 124 19.02 14.62 -5.53
N ASP A 125 18.44 13.99 -6.55
CA ASP A 125 17.04 14.13 -6.89
C ASP A 125 16.15 13.37 -5.90
N GLU A 126 14.91 13.85 -5.75
CA GLU A 126 13.93 13.17 -4.93
C GLU A 126 13.52 11.86 -5.61
N ILE A 127 13.85 10.74 -4.98
CA ILE A 127 13.52 9.42 -5.52
C ILE A 127 12.03 9.16 -5.30
N LEU A 128 11.26 9.10 -6.38
CA LEU A 128 9.85 8.74 -6.35
C LEU A 128 9.67 7.28 -6.79
N LEU A 129 9.30 6.40 -5.85
CA LEU A 129 9.08 4.98 -6.12
C LEU A 129 7.58 4.69 -6.23
N GLY A 130 7.15 4.17 -7.37
CA GLY A 130 5.76 3.77 -7.61
C GLY A 130 5.53 2.30 -7.30
N LEU A 131 4.66 2.00 -6.34
CA LEU A 131 4.21 0.63 -6.08
C LEU A 131 2.87 0.37 -6.77
N GLY A 132 2.87 -0.60 -7.68
CA GLY A 132 1.63 -1.16 -8.20
C GLY A 132 0.90 -1.90 -7.08
N ARG A 133 -0.36 -1.55 -6.81
CA ARG A 133 -1.18 -2.33 -5.88
C ARG A 133 -1.27 -3.77 -6.40
N ARG A 134 -0.92 -4.77 -5.58
CA ARG A 134 -1.43 -6.13 -5.80
C ARG A 134 -2.93 -5.96 -5.70
N CYS A 135 -3.69 -6.37 -6.72
CA CYS A 135 -5.14 -6.18 -6.77
C CYS A 135 -5.81 -6.46 -5.41
N SER A 136 -6.10 -5.38 -4.66
CA SER A 136 -6.67 -5.32 -3.31
C SER A 136 -6.06 -6.27 -2.24
N PRO A 137 -6.31 -6.05 -0.94
CA PRO A 137 -6.38 -7.19 -0.01
C PRO A 137 -7.18 -8.33 -0.66
N PRO A 138 -6.90 -9.61 -0.35
CA PRO A 138 -7.60 -10.72 -0.99
C PRO A 138 -9.09 -10.38 -0.96
N PRO A 139 -9.74 -10.43 -2.13
CA PRO A 139 -11.08 -9.90 -2.30
C PRO A 139 -11.99 -10.62 -1.32
N ARG A 140 -12.33 -9.96 -0.20
CA ARG A 140 -13.17 -10.61 0.79
C ARG A 140 -14.58 -10.44 0.30
N LEU A 141 -15.16 -11.56 -0.12
CA LEU A 141 -16.61 -11.69 -0.13
C LEU A 141 -17.11 -11.39 1.28
N VAL A 142 -17.79 -10.27 1.44
CA VAL A 142 -18.41 -9.87 2.71
C VAL A 142 -19.91 -10.10 2.57
N CYS A 143 -20.54 -10.60 3.62
CA CYS A 143 -21.99 -10.63 3.77
C CYS A 143 -22.38 -9.76 4.96
N SER A 144 -23.27 -8.80 4.75
CA SER A 144 -23.80 -7.95 5.81
C SER A 144 -25.31 -7.73 5.64
N PRO A 145 -26.12 -7.97 6.68
CA PRO A 145 -25.74 -8.48 8.01
C PRO A 145 -25.32 -9.97 8.00
N ASN A 146 -24.48 -10.34 8.97
CA ASN A 146 -24.12 -11.72 9.31
C ASN A 146 -24.03 -11.84 10.85
N PRO A 147 -24.91 -12.61 11.52
CA PRO A 147 -25.88 -13.54 10.94
C PRO A 147 -27.01 -12.90 10.11
N VAL A 148 -27.51 -13.64 9.13
CA VAL A 148 -28.60 -13.25 8.23
C VAL A 148 -29.94 -13.45 8.93
N GLY A 149 -30.71 -12.37 9.08
CA GLY A 149 -32.06 -12.37 9.64
C GLY A 149 -33.18 -12.45 8.59
N GLN A 150 -34.39 -12.00 8.95
CA GLN A 150 -35.58 -12.05 8.08
C GLN A 150 -35.46 -11.16 6.83
N ASP A 151 -34.74 -10.04 6.91
CA ASP A 151 -34.56 -9.09 5.80
C ASP A 151 -33.50 -9.52 4.77
N GLY A 152 -32.80 -10.62 5.03
CA GLY A 152 -31.72 -11.14 4.19
C GLY A 152 -30.37 -10.47 4.43
N THR A 153 -29.48 -10.57 3.44
CA THR A 153 -28.11 -10.05 3.48
C THR A 153 -27.70 -9.48 2.13
N VAL A 154 -26.67 -8.65 2.13
CA VAL A 154 -26.01 -8.17 0.93
C VAL A 154 -24.61 -8.76 0.87
N PHE A 155 -24.32 -9.46 -0.22
CA PHE A 155 -22.98 -9.87 -0.58
C PHE A 155 -22.28 -8.72 -1.29
N SER A 156 -21.11 -8.34 -0.81
CA SER A 156 -20.21 -7.38 -1.46
C SER A 156 -18.90 -8.07 -1.80
N PHE A 157 -18.45 -7.96 -3.05
CA PHE A 157 -17.19 -8.51 -3.52
C PHE A 157 -16.59 -7.66 -4.64
N PRO A 158 -15.27 -7.58 -4.75
CA PRO A 158 -14.63 -6.75 -5.76
C PRO A 158 -14.67 -7.39 -7.14
N LEU A 159 -14.90 -6.54 -8.14
CA LEU A 159 -15.11 -6.92 -9.53
C LEU A 159 -14.04 -6.32 -10.46
N TYR A 160 -13.77 -5.02 -10.30
CA TYR A 160 -12.93 -4.18 -11.16
C TYR A 160 -13.34 -4.23 -12.64
N GLY A 161 -14.21 -3.31 -13.03
CA GLY A 161 -14.65 -3.12 -14.43
C GLY A 161 -16.01 -3.76 -14.69
N SER A 162 -16.22 -4.23 -15.91
CA SER A 162 -17.44 -4.96 -16.30
C SER A 162 -17.09 -6.44 -16.43
N LYS A 163 -17.58 -7.28 -15.51
CA LYS A 163 -17.30 -8.72 -15.52
C LYS A 163 -18.55 -9.54 -15.18
N ARG A 164 -18.60 -10.76 -15.70
CA ARG A 164 -19.57 -11.77 -15.29
C ARG A 164 -19.13 -12.39 -13.97
N ALA A 165 -20.08 -12.55 -13.05
CA ALA A 165 -19.84 -13.21 -11.77
C ALA A 165 -20.95 -14.21 -11.45
N THR A 166 -20.58 -15.30 -10.79
CA THR A 166 -21.52 -16.33 -10.33
C THR A 166 -21.38 -16.49 -8.83
N LEU A 167 -22.48 -16.31 -8.11
CA LEU A 167 -22.60 -16.55 -6.68
C LEU A 167 -23.34 -17.86 -6.46
N LYS A 168 -22.82 -18.71 -5.58
CA LYS A 168 -23.39 -20.01 -5.21
C LYS A 168 -23.39 -20.15 -3.69
N LEU A 169 -24.52 -20.54 -3.13
CA LEU A 169 -24.70 -20.75 -1.70
C LEU A 169 -24.88 -22.23 -1.42
N PHE A 170 -24.07 -22.78 -0.53
CA PHE A 170 -24.06 -24.19 -0.17
C PHE A 170 -24.43 -24.41 1.29
N SER A 171 -25.16 -25.49 1.55
CA SER A 171 -25.36 -26.03 2.90
C SER A 171 -24.06 -26.67 3.43
N PRO A 172 -23.97 -27.02 4.74
CA PRO A 172 -22.82 -27.73 5.28
C PRO A 172 -22.58 -29.12 4.66
N SER A 173 -23.62 -29.74 4.10
CA SER A 173 -23.51 -31.02 3.38
C SER A 173 -23.01 -30.86 1.93
N GLY A 174 -22.83 -29.63 1.46
CA GLY A 174 -22.39 -29.33 0.09
C GLY A 174 -23.53 -29.22 -0.94
N GLU A 175 -24.79 -29.24 -0.49
CA GLU A 175 -25.95 -29.04 -1.36
C GLU A 175 -26.04 -27.57 -1.82
N LEU A 176 -26.29 -27.33 -3.11
CA LEU A 176 -26.50 -25.99 -3.66
C LEU A 176 -27.92 -25.51 -3.31
N VAL A 177 -28.02 -24.49 -2.47
CA VAL A 177 -29.29 -23.95 -1.95
C VAL A 177 -29.77 -22.75 -2.75
N TRP A 178 -28.84 -21.92 -3.24
CA TRP A 178 -29.16 -20.72 -4.00
C TRP A 178 -28.02 -20.37 -4.96
N SER A 179 -28.34 -19.78 -6.11
CA SER A 179 -27.34 -19.27 -7.03
C SER A 179 -27.83 -18.03 -7.76
N ARG A 180 -26.88 -17.17 -8.15
CA ARG A 180 -27.14 -16.01 -9.00
C ARG A 180 -25.96 -15.75 -9.91
N GLU A 181 -26.26 -15.65 -11.19
CA GLU A 181 -25.29 -15.25 -12.22
C GLU A 181 -25.72 -13.90 -12.81
N GLY A 182 -24.74 -13.07 -13.17
CA GLY A 182 -25.02 -11.81 -13.84
C GLY A 182 -23.78 -11.08 -14.29
N GLU A 183 -23.98 -10.07 -15.12
CA GLU A 183 -22.96 -9.08 -15.42
C GLU A 183 -23.05 -7.93 -14.43
N PHE A 184 -21.92 -7.65 -13.78
CA PHE A 184 -21.79 -6.57 -12.81
C PHE A 184 -20.86 -5.51 -13.39
N ARG A 185 -20.98 -4.27 -12.91
CA ARG A 185 -20.13 -3.15 -13.32
C ARG A 185 -19.74 -2.33 -12.11
N GLY A 186 -18.47 -1.90 -12.07
CA GLY A 186 -17.95 -1.03 -11.01
C GLY A 186 -16.66 -1.56 -10.38
N GLU A 187 -16.25 -0.92 -9.28
CA GLU A 187 -15.14 -1.44 -8.46
C GLU A 187 -15.59 -2.68 -7.66
N ASP A 188 -16.78 -2.63 -7.05
CA ASP A 188 -17.41 -3.70 -6.29
C ASP A 188 -18.79 -4.08 -6.86
N ALA A 189 -19.16 -5.35 -6.71
CA ALA A 189 -20.48 -5.86 -7.01
C ALA A 189 -21.25 -6.11 -5.72
N MET A 190 -22.52 -5.65 -5.68
CA MET A 190 -23.44 -5.86 -4.57
C MET A 190 -24.59 -6.75 -4.99
N VAL A 191 -24.82 -7.83 -4.23
CA VAL A 191 -25.86 -8.81 -4.51
C VAL A 191 -26.70 -9.04 -3.27
N ARG A 192 -27.97 -8.63 -3.32
CA ARG A 192 -28.93 -8.92 -2.26
C ARG A 192 -29.44 -10.36 -2.35
N TRP A 193 -29.56 -11.01 -1.19
CA TRP A 193 -30.18 -12.32 -1.01
C TRP A 193 -31.14 -12.29 0.18
N GLU A 194 -32.39 -12.72 -0.04
CA GLU A 194 -33.47 -12.66 0.96
C GLU A 194 -33.52 -13.87 1.90
N GLY A 195 -32.48 -14.71 1.90
CA GLY A 195 -32.47 -15.93 2.70
C GLY A 195 -33.33 -17.07 2.13
N ARG A 196 -33.69 -17.04 0.84
CA ARG A 196 -34.55 -18.06 0.21
C ARG A 196 -33.74 -18.98 -0.71
N ASN A 197 -34.17 -20.23 -0.83
CA ASN A 197 -33.58 -21.18 -1.78
C ASN A 197 -34.07 -20.92 -3.22
N MET A 198 -33.66 -21.77 -4.18
CA MET A 198 -34.07 -21.65 -5.58
C MET A 198 -35.58 -21.82 -5.80
N GLU A 199 -36.30 -22.54 -4.93
CA GLU A 199 -37.77 -22.68 -4.97
C GLU A 199 -38.52 -21.55 -4.23
N GLY A 200 -37.81 -20.50 -3.78
CA GLY A 200 -38.40 -19.37 -3.04
C GLY A 200 -38.76 -19.68 -1.59
N ARG A 201 -38.41 -20.87 -1.07
CA ARG A 201 -38.66 -21.28 0.31
C ARG A 201 -37.57 -20.72 1.24
N PRO A 202 -37.91 -20.34 2.49
CA PRO A 202 -36.91 -19.97 3.48
C PRO A 202 -35.93 -21.14 3.73
N VAL A 203 -34.63 -20.86 3.68
CA VAL A 203 -33.60 -21.79 4.16
C VAL A 203 -33.63 -21.97 5.68
N ALA A 204 -33.18 -23.12 6.18
CA ALA A 204 -33.12 -23.40 7.62
C ALA A 204 -32.08 -22.53 8.35
N SER A 205 -32.26 -22.33 9.66
CA SER A 205 -31.22 -21.74 10.51
C SER A 205 -29.97 -22.64 10.51
N GLY A 206 -28.79 -22.05 10.35
CA GLY A 206 -27.56 -22.83 10.22
C GLY A 206 -26.41 -22.07 9.57
N VAL A 207 -25.32 -22.79 9.32
CA VAL A 207 -24.13 -22.27 8.63
C VAL A 207 -24.24 -22.56 7.14
N TYR A 208 -23.90 -21.58 6.32
CA TYR A 208 -23.83 -21.71 4.87
C TYR A 208 -22.48 -21.21 4.36
N LEU A 209 -22.06 -21.73 3.22
CA LEU A 209 -20.87 -21.29 2.50
C LEU A 209 -21.29 -20.59 1.21
N CYS A 210 -20.92 -19.33 1.06
CA CYS A 210 -21.08 -18.59 -0.19
C CYS A 210 -19.77 -18.64 -0.97
N VAL A 211 -19.84 -19.03 -2.24
CA VAL A 211 -18.74 -19.06 -3.19
C VAL A 211 -19.05 -18.08 -4.31
N VAL A 212 -18.09 -17.22 -4.65
CA VAL A 212 -18.21 -16.30 -5.79
C VAL A 212 -17.06 -16.53 -6.77
N GLU A 213 -17.42 -16.67 -8.05
CA GLU A 213 -16.50 -16.89 -9.17
C GLU A 213 -16.55 -15.67 -10.09
N VAL A 214 -15.39 -15.04 -10.37
CA VAL A 214 -15.23 -13.88 -11.24
C VAL A 214 -13.99 -14.08 -12.13
N GLY A 215 -14.20 -14.50 -13.38
CA GLY A 215 -13.09 -14.97 -14.23
C GLY A 215 -12.34 -16.10 -13.54
N ASP A 216 -11.01 -16.00 -13.42
CA ASP A 216 -10.17 -17.00 -12.74
C ASP A 216 -10.14 -16.85 -11.21
N ARG A 217 -10.86 -15.87 -10.63
CA ARG A 217 -10.87 -15.63 -9.18
C ARG A 217 -12.02 -16.36 -8.52
N ARG A 218 -11.72 -17.10 -7.46
CA ARG A 218 -12.70 -17.75 -6.57
C ARG A 218 -12.59 -17.19 -5.15
N MET A 219 -13.72 -16.81 -4.57
CA MET A 219 -13.84 -16.23 -3.22
C MET A 219 -14.83 -17.05 -2.40
N VAL A 220 -14.60 -17.16 -1.11
CA VAL A 220 -15.47 -17.92 -0.20
C VAL A 220 -15.75 -17.13 1.07
N ALA A 221 -16.99 -17.16 1.55
CA ALA A 221 -17.41 -16.61 2.82
C ALA A 221 -18.31 -17.59 3.58
N LYS A 222 -18.16 -17.63 4.90
CA LYS A 222 -19.05 -18.35 5.80
C LYS A 222 -20.06 -17.36 6.37
N LEU A 223 -21.34 -17.72 6.32
CA LEU A 223 -22.43 -16.94 6.87
C LEU A 223 -23.31 -17.81 7.75
N GLY A 224 -23.80 -17.24 8.85
CA GLY A 224 -24.85 -17.84 9.67
C GLY A 224 -26.20 -17.31 9.22
N VAL A 225 -27.21 -18.16 9.17
CA VAL A 225 -28.62 -17.76 9.02
C VAL A 225 -29.32 -18.05 10.34
N VAL A 226 -30.04 -17.06 10.86
CA VAL A 226 -30.84 -17.16 12.08
C VAL A 226 -32.25 -16.69 11.76
N ARG A 227 -33.20 -17.60 11.90
CA ARG A 227 -34.64 -17.37 11.73
C ARG A 227 -35.41 -17.77 12.96
#